data_AF-A0A9E2K4T3-F1
#
_entry.id   AF-A0A9E2K4T3-F1
#
_cell.length_a   1.000
_cell.length_b   1.000
_cell.length_c   1.000
_cell.angle_alpha   90.00
_cell.angle_beta   90.00
_cell.angle_gamma   90.00
#
_symmetry.space_group_name_H-M   'P 1'
#
loop_
_entity.id
_entity.type
_entity.pdbx_description
1 polymer ?
#
loop_
_entity_poly.entity_id
_entity_poly.type
_entity_poly.pdbx_seq_one_letter_code
_entity_poly.pdbx_strand_id
1 'polypeptide(L)'
;MAGGRSILSVLIGDGTAQQPNGGILGGDGFSYDAVTCPGTTACTGGNGGLLWGSGGDGWNGGNGGSAGWFGHGGTGGPGVTGGGGGRGGSGGLFGGNGGDGGTGGPAATAGGVGGDGGDGGSAGVLSLFGAGGDGGSGGLFGGDGGDGGDGSFLFGFGGDGGATGTGGAAGSAGTGRLLLVFRRNGVDGLDDSLVYFLDDTSQTANTPAGYGVIGEFSAGDRATLTAGGRIVGQSVALQNNDGTDGYSLWPLIDDLFSSSTPVPDSDKATLAQTILSRVMLYPDEFPSPAEGTPTAAGGYVFWGQDFEFTANKTSTDGAYAGVLAVLWAGRQLLGDAVKIYPVPASSIFKTLGSDTQGAYNSGHIISGDGTTPYLSSLGLTGLPENPATGSGGEWNFLSLAYANNLIDGFIGQQYNSAYTGTVTPDTKPFYSADLPYALMSAYAGPPQVASGGPWNSDYYGTIPFHAGVYWDGAAVDPTWGQPASTNQQLKPTPQPLPTT
;
A
#
# COMPACT_ATOMS: atom_id res chain seq x y z
N MET A 1 -63.10 10.29 -24.89
CA MET A 1 -62.12 11.02 -25.73
C MET A 1 -60.74 10.64 -25.22
N ALA A 2 -59.97 9.89 -26.02
CA ALA A 2 -58.63 9.45 -25.63
C ALA A 2 -57.64 10.60 -25.82
N GLY A 3 -57.32 11.32 -24.75
CA GLY A 3 -56.28 12.35 -24.75
C GLY A 3 -54.91 11.68 -24.83
N GLY A 4 -54.27 11.75 -25.99
CA GLY A 4 -52.89 11.27 -26.17
C GLY A 4 -51.94 12.06 -25.26
N ARG A 5 -51.12 11.35 -24.49
CA ARG A 5 -50.04 11.95 -23.70
C ARG A 5 -49.13 12.75 -24.62
N SER A 6 -48.72 13.95 -24.19
CA SER A 6 -47.65 14.69 -24.88
C SER A 6 -46.40 13.83 -24.89
N ILE A 7 -45.61 13.86 -25.97
CA ILE A 7 -44.34 13.13 -26.05
C ILE A 7 -43.40 13.50 -24.88
N LEU A 8 -43.51 14.73 -24.37
CA LEU A 8 -42.78 15.16 -23.19
C LEU A 8 -43.20 14.36 -21.95
N SER A 9 -44.49 14.09 -21.75
CA SER A 9 -45.00 13.30 -20.61
C SER A 9 -44.74 11.80 -20.71
N VAL A 10 -44.32 11.31 -21.88
CA VAL A 10 -43.84 9.92 -22.06
C VAL A 10 -42.36 9.82 -21.70
N LEU A 11 -41.58 10.87 -21.99
CA LEU A 11 -40.16 10.91 -21.68
C LEU A 11 -39.89 11.33 -20.22
N ILE A 12 -40.61 12.33 -19.73
CA ILE A 12 -40.44 12.95 -18.41
C ILE A 12 -41.80 13.22 -17.79
N GLY A 13 -42.09 12.57 -16.66
CA GLY A 13 -43.29 12.82 -15.88
C GLY A 13 -43.68 11.65 -15.01
N ASP A 14 -44.42 11.91 -13.94
CA ASP A 14 -44.76 10.86 -12.99
C ASP A 14 -45.84 9.92 -13.51
N GLY A 15 -45.89 8.75 -12.91
CA GLY A 15 -46.91 7.75 -13.13
C GLY A 15 -48.29 8.21 -12.71
N THR A 16 -49.32 7.54 -13.25
CA THR A 16 -50.71 7.70 -12.83
C THR A 16 -51.35 6.34 -12.58
N ALA A 17 -52.48 6.28 -11.89
CA ALA A 17 -53.18 5.02 -11.64
C ALA A 17 -53.46 4.18 -12.91
N GLN A 18 -53.64 4.82 -14.08
CA GLN A 18 -53.87 4.13 -15.36
C GLN A 18 -52.57 3.80 -16.11
N GLN A 19 -51.48 4.50 -15.80
CA GLN A 19 -50.15 4.30 -16.38
C GLN A 19 -49.12 4.46 -15.26
N PRO A 20 -48.92 3.43 -14.42
CA PRO A 20 -48.26 3.59 -13.14
C PRO A 20 -46.79 3.94 -13.26
N ASN A 21 -46.12 3.57 -14.35
CA ASN A 21 -44.72 3.89 -14.52
C ASN A 21 -44.50 5.38 -14.83
N GLY A 22 -43.43 5.94 -14.26
CA GLY A 22 -42.90 7.24 -14.64
C GLY A 22 -42.44 7.26 -16.10
N GLY A 23 -42.07 8.46 -16.55
CA GLY A 23 -41.54 8.70 -17.89
C GLY A 23 -40.26 7.90 -18.12
N ILE A 24 -39.99 7.54 -19.38
CA ILE A 24 -38.86 6.66 -19.76
C ILE A 24 -37.53 7.19 -19.19
N LEU A 25 -37.30 8.50 -19.24
CA LEU A 25 -36.07 9.12 -18.77
C LEU A 25 -36.15 9.58 -17.32
N GLY A 26 -37.29 10.13 -16.90
CA GLY A 26 -37.42 10.68 -15.56
C GLY A 26 -38.87 10.77 -15.08
N GLY A 27 -39.06 10.63 -13.78
CA GLY A 27 -40.35 10.71 -13.11
C GLY A 27 -40.56 9.55 -12.14
N ASP A 28 -41.34 9.80 -11.10
CA ASP A 28 -41.63 8.81 -10.08
C ASP A 28 -42.72 7.85 -10.55
N GLY A 29 -42.64 6.60 -10.09
CA GLY A 29 -43.70 5.64 -10.22
C GLY A 29 -44.91 6.00 -9.36
N PHE A 30 -46.09 5.59 -9.78
CA PHE A 30 -47.33 5.85 -9.05
C PHE A 30 -47.46 4.92 -7.84
N SER A 31 -47.68 5.50 -6.65
CA SER A 31 -48.07 4.77 -5.43
C SER A 31 -49.58 4.56 -5.40
N TYR A 32 -50.03 3.32 -5.27
CA TYR A 32 -51.44 2.99 -5.15
C TYR A 32 -51.93 3.12 -3.70
N ASP A 33 -53.21 3.47 -3.55
CA ASP A 33 -53.90 3.59 -2.27
C ASP A 33 -55.34 3.06 -2.35
N ALA A 34 -56.08 3.16 -1.25
CA ALA A 34 -57.47 2.70 -1.18
C ALA A 34 -58.43 3.41 -2.16
N VAL A 35 -58.10 4.62 -2.64
CA VAL A 35 -58.93 5.41 -3.55
C VAL A 35 -58.66 5.00 -5.01
N THR A 36 -57.39 4.79 -5.33
CA THR A 36 -56.88 4.54 -6.69
C THR A 36 -56.80 3.06 -7.03
N CYS A 37 -56.82 2.19 -6.01
CA CYS A 37 -56.96 0.74 -6.11
C CYS A 37 -58.06 0.23 -5.16
N PRO A 38 -59.35 0.48 -5.48
CA PRO A 38 -60.45 0.13 -4.59
C PRO A 38 -60.70 -1.39 -4.53
N GLY A 39 -61.20 -1.84 -3.36
CA GLY A 39 -61.55 -3.23 -3.11
C GLY A 39 -60.38 -4.03 -2.53
N THR A 40 -60.30 -5.32 -2.86
CA THR A 40 -59.25 -6.25 -2.41
C THR A 40 -58.24 -6.59 -3.51
N THR A 41 -58.27 -5.86 -4.62
CA THR A 41 -57.35 -6.06 -5.74
C THR A 41 -55.95 -5.65 -5.33
N ALA A 42 -54.96 -6.51 -5.56
CA ALA A 42 -53.56 -6.15 -5.40
C ALA A 42 -53.11 -5.23 -6.54
N CYS A 43 -52.52 -4.08 -6.22
CA CYS A 43 -52.00 -3.13 -7.20
C CYS A 43 -50.51 -2.93 -7.00
N THR A 44 -49.72 -3.22 -8.03
CA THR A 44 -48.26 -3.06 -8.00
C THR A 44 -47.91 -1.61 -8.31
N GLY A 45 -47.09 -1.00 -7.45
CA GLY A 45 -46.60 0.35 -7.65
C GLY A 45 -45.80 0.51 -8.94
N GLY A 46 -45.81 1.70 -9.50
CA GLY A 46 -45.13 1.98 -10.76
C GLY A 46 -43.62 2.01 -10.64
N ASN A 47 -42.91 1.69 -11.72
CA ASN A 47 -41.46 1.88 -11.79
C ASN A 47 -41.11 3.36 -12.06
N GLY A 48 -40.03 3.83 -11.46
CA GLY A 48 -39.44 5.14 -11.75
C GLY A 48 -38.75 5.21 -13.12
N GLY A 49 -38.44 6.42 -13.57
CA GLY A 49 -37.72 6.66 -14.82
C GLY A 49 -36.27 6.19 -14.80
N LEU A 50 -35.68 5.98 -15.98
CA LEU A 50 -34.34 5.39 -16.12
C LEU A 50 -33.24 6.22 -15.46
N LEU A 51 -33.25 7.55 -15.63
CA LEU A 51 -32.16 8.41 -15.15
C LEU A 51 -32.39 8.86 -13.71
N TRP A 52 -33.64 9.17 -13.36
CA TRP A 52 -34.04 9.57 -12.02
C TRP A 52 -35.51 9.28 -11.81
N GLY A 53 -35.87 8.93 -10.59
CA GLY A 53 -37.24 8.66 -10.18
C GLY A 53 -37.29 7.44 -9.28
N SER A 54 -38.11 7.54 -8.25
CA SER A 54 -38.36 6.46 -7.30
C SER A 54 -39.49 5.56 -7.80
N GLY A 55 -39.50 4.31 -7.38
CA GLY A 55 -40.65 3.45 -7.57
C GLY A 55 -41.80 3.86 -6.66
N GLY A 56 -43.03 3.64 -7.12
CA GLY A 56 -44.24 3.86 -6.32
C GLY A 56 -44.56 2.67 -5.42
N ASP A 57 -45.36 2.91 -4.39
CA ASP A 57 -45.79 1.91 -3.43
C ASP A 57 -46.90 1.01 -3.98
N GLY A 58 -46.85 -0.26 -3.61
CA GLY A 58 -47.93 -1.21 -3.87
C GLY A 58 -49.09 -1.08 -2.88
N TRP A 59 -50.21 -1.73 -3.20
CA TRP A 59 -51.40 -1.76 -2.35
C TRP A 59 -52.03 -3.16 -2.33
N ASN A 60 -52.65 -3.55 -1.21
CA ASN A 60 -53.39 -4.82 -1.05
C ASN A 60 -52.58 -6.08 -1.42
N GLY A 61 -51.31 -6.14 -0.99
CA GLY A 61 -50.38 -7.22 -1.33
C GLY A 61 -49.68 -7.04 -2.69
N GLY A 62 -49.90 -5.92 -3.38
CA GLY A 62 -49.16 -5.58 -4.59
C GLY A 62 -47.74 -5.13 -4.26
N ASN A 63 -46.79 -5.42 -5.14
CA ASN A 63 -45.38 -5.07 -4.91
C ASN A 63 -45.14 -3.56 -5.07
N GLY A 64 -44.09 -3.05 -4.43
CA GLY A 64 -43.52 -1.76 -4.77
C GLY A 64 -42.80 -1.78 -6.12
N GLY A 65 -42.75 -0.64 -6.79
CA GLY A 65 -42.03 -0.47 -8.05
C GLY A 65 -40.54 -0.21 -7.84
N SER A 66 -39.73 -0.46 -8.86
CA SER A 66 -38.28 -0.24 -8.81
C SER A 66 -37.90 1.14 -9.32
N ALA A 67 -36.79 1.68 -8.82
CA ALA A 67 -36.13 2.85 -9.39
C ALA A 67 -35.23 2.48 -10.58
N GLY A 68 -34.85 3.48 -11.37
CA GLY A 68 -33.89 3.35 -12.48
C GLY A 68 -32.43 3.42 -12.02
N TRP A 69 -31.70 4.44 -12.44
CA TRP A 69 -30.32 4.68 -12.06
C TRP A 69 -30.19 5.31 -10.68
N PHE A 70 -31.05 6.29 -10.39
CA PHE A 70 -31.11 7.00 -9.12
C PHE A 70 -32.56 7.07 -8.63
N GLY A 71 -32.77 6.71 -7.36
CA GLY A 71 -34.09 6.73 -6.73
C GLY A 71 -34.29 5.56 -5.78
N HIS A 72 -35.33 5.64 -4.95
CA HIS A 72 -35.66 4.59 -3.98
C HIS A 72 -36.66 3.61 -4.58
N GLY A 73 -36.58 2.34 -4.20
CA GLY A 73 -37.66 1.40 -4.46
C GLY A 73 -38.91 1.75 -3.65
N GLY A 74 -40.09 1.50 -4.21
CA GLY A 74 -41.35 1.68 -3.50
C GLY A 74 -41.60 0.58 -2.48
N THR A 75 -42.42 0.86 -1.47
CA THR A 75 -42.81 -0.13 -0.46
C THR A 75 -43.83 -1.13 -1.01
N GLY A 76 -43.76 -2.37 -0.54
CA GLY A 76 -44.77 -3.38 -0.81
C GLY A 76 -46.08 -3.09 -0.07
N GLY A 77 -47.21 -3.29 -0.74
CA GLY A 77 -48.52 -3.06 -0.13
C GLY A 77 -48.86 -4.11 0.92
N PRO A 78 -49.53 -3.74 2.02
CA PRO A 78 -49.98 -4.69 3.03
C PRO A 78 -51.01 -5.66 2.43
N GLY A 79 -50.94 -6.93 2.81
CA GLY A 79 -51.83 -7.99 2.36
C GLY A 79 -53.26 -7.80 2.86
N VAL A 80 -54.23 -8.14 2.01
CA VAL A 80 -55.64 -8.26 2.42
C VAL A 80 -55.85 -9.53 3.25
N THR A 81 -57.01 -9.70 3.89
CA THR A 81 -57.33 -10.91 4.67
C THR A 81 -56.99 -12.21 3.92
N GLY A 82 -56.10 -13.02 4.51
CA GLY A 82 -55.58 -14.28 3.95
C GLY A 82 -54.57 -14.13 2.81
N GLY A 83 -54.24 -12.91 2.40
CA GLY A 83 -53.27 -12.60 1.34
C GLY A 83 -51.92 -12.16 1.92
N GLY A 84 -50.85 -12.50 1.21
CA GLY A 84 -49.50 -12.07 1.56
C GLY A 84 -49.28 -10.56 1.32
N GLY A 85 -48.27 -10.02 1.99
CA GLY A 85 -47.75 -8.68 1.71
C GLY A 85 -46.98 -8.63 0.40
N GLY A 86 -46.98 -7.47 -0.25
CA GLY A 86 -46.22 -7.25 -1.48
C GLY A 86 -44.73 -7.13 -1.19
N ARG A 87 -43.87 -7.48 -2.15
CA ARG A 87 -42.43 -7.23 -2.03
C ARG A 87 -42.12 -5.74 -2.20
N GLY A 88 -41.10 -5.26 -1.51
CA GLY A 88 -40.51 -3.96 -1.76
C GLY A 88 -39.78 -3.90 -3.11
N GLY A 89 -39.75 -2.71 -3.72
CA GLY A 89 -39.08 -2.45 -4.98
C GLY A 89 -37.57 -2.27 -4.83
N SER A 90 -36.82 -2.47 -5.92
CA SER A 90 -35.37 -2.26 -5.89
C SER A 90 -35.00 -0.78 -5.94
N GLY A 91 -33.96 -0.39 -5.20
CA GLY A 91 -33.34 0.93 -5.29
C GLY A 91 -32.56 1.13 -6.59
N GLY A 92 -32.16 2.37 -6.86
CA GLY A 92 -31.49 2.76 -8.11
C GLY A 92 -30.12 2.11 -8.28
N LEU A 93 -29.75 1.81 -9.53
CA LEU A 93 -28.50 1.13 -9.90
C LEU A 93 -27.24 1.77 -9.30
N PHE A 94 -27.18 3.11 -9.26
CA PHE A 94 -26.03 3.89 -8.81
C PHE A 94 -26.28 4.62 -7.47
N GLY A 95 -27.53 4.71 -7.03
CA GLY A 95 -27.89 5.39 -5.79
C GLY A 95 -29.36 5.20 -5.40
N GLY A 96 -29.58 4.82 -4.15
CA GLY A 96 -30.91 4.68 -3.55
C GLY A 96 -31.11 3.38 -2.77
N ASN A 97 -32.05 3.43 -1.85
CA ASN A 97 -32.44 2.30 -1.00
C ASN A 97 -33.47 1.43 -1.71
N GLY A 98 -33.52 0.14 -1.38
CA GLY A 98 -34.70 -0.66 -1.68
C GLY A 98 -35.88 -0.26 -0.80
N GLY A 99 -37.09 -0.61 -1.22
CA GLY A 99 -38.31 -0.38 -0.45
C GLY A 99 -38.60 -1.53 0.51
N ASP A 100 -39.35 -1.27 1.57
CA ASP A 100 -39.73 -2.31 2.55
C ASP A 100 -40.78 -3.25 1.97
N GLY A 101 -40.79 -4.49 2.47
CA GLY A 101 -41.84 -5.46 2.21
C GLY A 101 -43.14 -5.13 2.96
N GLY A 102 -44.27 -5.43 2.33
CA GLY A 102 -45.59 -5.25 2.92
C GLY A 102 -45.87 -6.30 3.99
N THR A 103 -46.66 -5.96 5.00
CA THR A 103 -47.09 -6.93 6.02
C THR A 103 -48.11 -7.92 5.46
N GLY A 104 -48.09 -9.16 5.92
CA GLY A 104 -49.07 -10.18 5.58
C GLY A 104 -50.44 -9.92 6.21
N GLY A 105 -51.51 -10.24 5.49
CA GLY A 105 -52.87 -10.04 5.98
C GLY A 105 -53.29 -11.06 7.04
N PRO A 106 -54.27 -10.72 7.91
CA PRO A 106 -54.75 -11.65 8.94
C PRO A 106 -55.47 -12.85 8.33
N ALA A 107 -55.50 -13.99 9.03
CA ALA A 107 -56.20 -15.19 8.59
C ALA A 107 -57.69 -14.96 8.25
N ALA A 108 -58.18 -15.59 7.18
CA ALA A 108 -59.56 -15.42 6.70
C ALA A 108 -60.63 -16.16 7.52
N THR A 109 -60.25 -17.14 8.32
CA THR A 109 -61.14 -17.93 9.16
C THR A 109 -60.48 -18.26 10.49
N ALA A 110 -61.27 -18.53 11.53
CA ALA A 110 -60.74 -18.95 12.83
C ALA A 110 -60.00 -20.28 12.69
N GLY A 111 -58.71 -20.30 13.04
CA GLY A 111 -57.82 -21.45 12.85
C GLY A 111 -57.17 -21.54 11.46
N GLY A 112 -57.43 -20.59 10.56
CA GLY A 112 -56.70 -20.44 9.30
C GLY A 112 -55.34 -19.76 9.51
N VAL A 113 -54.46 -19.87 8.51
CA VAL A 113 -53.13 -19.26 8.50
C VAL A 113 -53.21 -17.82 7.98
N GLY A 114 -52.47 -16.90 8.59
CA GLY A 114 -52.27 -15.54 8.07
C GLY A 114 -51.46 -15.55 6.78
N GLY A 115 -51.50 -14.46 6.00
CA GLY A 115 -50.64 -14.33 4.83
C GLY A 115 -49.19 -14.05 5.23
N ASP A 116 -48.24 -14.44 4.39
CA ASP A 116 -46.82 -14.16 4.64
C ASP A 116 -46.50 -12.67 4.44
N GLY A 117 -45.48 -12.17 5.12
CA GLY A 117 -44.92 -10.86 4.85
C GLY A 117 -44.16 -10.85 3.52
N GLY A 118 -44.13 -9.71 2.85
CA GLY A 118 -43.38 -9.53 1.61
C GLY A 118 -41.90 -9.30 1.87
N ASP A 119 -41.04 -9.72 0.95
CA ASP A 119 -39.60 -9.46 1.03
C ASP A 119 -39.29 -7.96 0.83
N GLY A 120 -38.28 -7.46 1.53
CA GLY A 120 -37.71 -6.14 1.28
C GLY A 120 -36.94 -6.09 -0.04
N GLY A 121 -36.92 -4.92 -0.68
CA GLY A 121 -36.18 -4.68 -1.91
C GLY A 121 -34.70 -4.44 -1.65
N SER A 122 -33.82 -4.88 -2.54
CA SER A 122 -32.38 -4.57 -2.45
C SER A 122 -32.06 -3.16 -2.96
N ALA A 123 -30.99 -2.56 -2.43
CA ALA A 123 -30.32 -1.43 -3.08
C ALA A 123 -29.65 -1.88 -4.41
N GLY A 124 -29.32 -0.91 -5.27
CA GLY A 124 -28.67 -1.21 -6.56
C GLY A 124 -27.29 -1.85 -6.41
N VAL A 125 -26.98 -2.83 -7.28
CA VAL A 125 -25.72 -3.63 -7.20
C VAL A 125 -24.45 -2.83 -7.50
N LEU A 126 -24.55 -1.68 -8.18
CA LEU A 126 -23.45 -0.74 -8.42
C LEU A 126 -23.59 0.52 -7.56
N SER A 127 -24.54 0.53 -6.63
CA SER A 127 -24.79 1.70 -5.80
C SER A 127 -23.63 1.87 -4.83
N LEU A 128 -23.14 3.11 -4.72
CA LEU A 128 -22.12 3.49 -3.75
C LEU A 128 -22.71 3.56 -2.33
N PHE A 129 -23.99 3.97 -2.24
CA PHE A 129 -24.72 4.19 -0.98
C PHE A 129 -26.18 3.73 -1.11
N GLY A 130 -26.65 2.97 -0.13
CA GLY A 130 -28.05 2.55 -0.09
C GLY A 130 -28.25 1.32 0.78
N ALA A 131 -29.31 1.33 1.57
CA ALA A 131 -29.74 0.20 2.37
C ALA A 131 -30.74 -0.67 1.60
N GLY A 132 -30.73 -1.98 1.87
CA GLY A 132 -31.88 -2.81 1.54
C GLY A 132 -33.09 -2.42 2.40
N GLY A 133 -34.29 -2.64 1.89
CA GLY A 133 -35.52 -2.47 2.66
C GLY A 133 -35.76 -3.64 3.60
N ASP A 134 -36.51 -3.41 4.67
CA ASP A 134 -36.84 -4.44 5.64
C ASP A 134 -37.89 -5.40 5.08
N GLY A 135 -37.86 -6.65 5.54
CA GLY A 135 -38.90 -7.63 5.26
C GLY A 135 -40.19 -7.31 6.03
N GLY A 136 -41.33 -7.58 5.40
CA GLY A 136 -42.64 -7.40 6.01
C GLY A 136 -42.94 -8.47 7.05
N SER A 137 -43.65 -8.12 8.12
CA SER A 137 -44.09 -9.10 9.12
C SER A 137 -45.16 -10.04 8.56
N GLY A 138 -45.14 -11.31 8.98
CA GLY A 138 -46.18 -12.28 8.69
C GLY A 138 -47.51 -11.96 9.38
N GLY A 139 -48.60 -12.37 8.74
CA GLY A 139 -49.96 -12.25 9.25
C GLY A 139 -50.20 -13.15 10.46
N LEU A 140 -51.11 -12.74 11.35
CA LEU A 140 -51.44 -13.46 12.58
C LEU A 140 -51.89 -14.91 12.29
N PHE A 141 -51.48 -15.86 13.15
CA PHE A 141 -51.75 -17.30 13.06
C PHE A 141 -50.95 -18.07 11.99
N GLY A 142 -49.65 -17.78 11.86
CA GLY A 142 -48.71 -18.67 11.17
C GLY A 142 -48.21 -18.18 9.82
N GLY A 143 -48.45 -16.93 9.45
CA GLY A 143 -47.76 -16.33 8.30
C GLY A 143 -46.29 -16.12 8.60
N ASP A 144 -45.43 -16.43 7.64
CA ASP A 144 -43.99 -16.24 7.74
C ASP A 144 -43.63 -14.75 7.56
N GLY A 145 -42.55 -14.29 8.19
CA GLY A 145 -41.98 -12.97 7.89
C GLY A 145 -41.22 -12.99 6.56
N GLY A 146 -41.25 -11.90 5.81
CA GLY A 146 -40.50 -11.75 4.56
C GLY A 146 -39.01 -11.48 4.82
N ASP A 147 -38.15 -11.83 3.86
CA ASP A 147 -36.71 -11.58 3.98
C ASP A 147 -36.37 -10.09 3.80
N GLY A 148 -35.31 -9.60 4.45
CA GLY A 148 -34.77 -8.26 4.23
C GLY A 148 -33.97 -8.17 2.92
N GLY A 149 -33.95 -6.99 2.32
CA GLY A 149 -33.22 -6.72 1.07
C GLY A 149 -31.72 -6.55 1.27
N ASP A 150 -30.93 -6.81 0.23
CA ASP A 150 -29.48 -6.59 0.25
C ASP A 150 -29.12 -5.10 0.21
N GLY A 151 -28.04 -4.72 0.90
CA GLY A 151 -27.45 -3.37 0.84
C GLY A 151 -26.61 -3.13 -0.42
N SER A 152 -26.25 -1.86 -0.64
CA SER A 152 -25.37 -1.41 -1.74
C SER A 152 -23.94 -1.98 -1.66
N PHE A 153 -23.14 -1.82 -2.71
CA PHE A 153 -21.85 -2.50 -2.89
C PHE A 153 -20.70 -2.01 -1.98
N LEU A 154 -20.72 -0.72 -1.59
CA LEU A 154 -19.66 -0.09 -0.80
C LEU A 154 -20.10 0.25 0.62
N PHE A 155 -21.18 1.02 0.78
CA PHE A 155 -21.67 1.49 2.09
C PHE A 155 -23.17 1.24 2.24
N GLY A 156 -23.58 -0.02 2.25
CA GLY A 156 -24.98 -0.42 2.41
C GLY A 156 -25.18 -1.48 3.48
N PHE A 157 -26.18 -1.26 4.34
CA PHE A 157 -26.69 -2.28 5.26
C PHE A 157 -27.78 -3.08 4.55
N GLY A 158 -27.84 -4.39 4.80
CA GLY A 158 -29.03 -5.15 4.47
C GLY A 158 -30.19 -4.72 5.36
N GLY A 159 -31.42 -4.89 4.87
CA GLY A 159 -32.62 -4.70 5.68
C GLY A 159 -32.81 -5.84 6.67
N ASP A 160 -33.54 -5.58 7.75
CA ASP A 160 -33.92 -6.58 8.73
C ASP A 160 -34.94 -7.56 8.14
N GLY A 161 -34.96 -8.80 8.63
CA GLY A 161 -36.00 -9.75 8.29
C GLY A 161 -37.33 -9.42 9.00
N GLY A 162 -38.44 -9.76 8.36
CA GLY A 162 -39.78 -9.56 8.92
C GLY A 162 -40.06 -10.46 10.11
N ALA A 163 -40.83 -9.93 11.07
CA ALA A 163 -41.26 -10.69 12.24
C ALA A 163 -42.31 -11.76 11.87
N THR A 164 -42.37 -12.84 12.66
CA THR A 164 -43.30 -13.96 12.44
C THR A 164 -44.73 -13.61 12.82
N GLY A 165 -45.71 -14.16 12.11
CA GLY A 165 -47.02 -14.44 12.69
C GLY A 165 -46.92 -15.53 13.76
N THR A 166 -47.90 -15.63 14.66
CA THR A 166 -47.93 -16.68 15.71
C THR A 166 -47.85 -18.09 15.10
N GLY A 167 -46.67 -18.73 15.16
CA GLY A 167 -46.40 -20.05 14.61
C GLY A 167 -45.72 -20.10 13.24
N GLY A 168 -45.42 -18.94 12.62
CA GLY A 168 -44.66 -18.84 11.37
C GLY A 168 -43.15 -18.71 11.62
N ALA A 169 -42.35 -18.80 10.56
CA ALA A 169 -40.91 -18.53 10.54
C ALA A 169 -40.60 -17.03 10.41
N ALA A 170 -39.43 -16.61 10.88
CA ALA A 170 -38.96 -15.23 10.71
C ALA A 170 -38.23 -15.10 9.39
N GLY A 171 -38.32 -13.91 8.79
CA GLY A 171 -37.53 -13.56 7.63
C GLY A 171 -36.04 -13.52 7.98
N SER A 172 -35.21 -13.86 7.00
CA SER A 172 -33.77 -13.67 7.06
C SER A 172 -33.44 -12.18 6.89
N ALA A 173 -32.43 -11.69 7.58
CA ALA A 173 -31.89 -10.36 7.28
C ALA A 173 -31.17 -10.36 5.92
N GLY A 174 -31.22 -9.24 5.22
CA GLY A 174 -30.47 -9.03 3.98
C GLY A 174 -28.97 -8.92 4.21
N THR A 175 -28.18 -9.15 3.16
CA THR A 175 -26.73 -9.03 3.27
C THR A 175 -26.27 -7.58 3.07
N GLY A 176 -25.52 -7.05 4.03
CA GLY A 176 -24.67 -5.88 3.79
C GLY A 176 -23.51 -6.30 2.90
N ARG A 177 -23.29 -5.60 1.79
CA ARG A 177 -22.11 -5.81 0.95
C ARG A 177 -21.11 -4.71 1.24
N LEU A 178 -20.05 -5.08 1.96
CA LEU A 178 -18.88 -4.25 2.09
C LEU A 178 -17.81 -4.88 1.22
N LEU A 179 -17.70 -4.45 -0.05
CA LEU A 179 -16.41 -4.58 -0.72
C LEU A 179 -15.46 -3.58 -0.08
N LEU A 180 -14.90 -3.98 1.07
CA LEU A 180 -13.56 -3.56 1.43
C LEU A 180 -12.69 -4.03 0.27
N VAL A 181 -12.44 -3.14 -0.69
CA VAL A 181 -11.20 -3.20 -1.43
C VAL A 181 -10.14 -2.97 -0.38
N PHE A 182 -9.73 -4.05 0.30
CA PHE A 182 -8.40 -4.11 0.82
C PHE A 182 -7.51 -3.91 -0.41
N ARG A 183 -7.07 -2.67 -0.64
CA ARG A 183 -5.62 -2.58 -0.72
C ARG A 183 -5.16 -3.26 0.55
N ARG A 184 -4.45 -4.37 0.41
CA ARG A 184 -3.50 -4.76 1.45
C ARG A 184 -2.40 -3.68 1.45
N ASN A 185 -2.76 -2.47 1.84
CA ASN A 185 -1.87 -1.66 2.64
C ASN A 185 -1.82 -2.42 3.97
N GLY A 186 -0.63 -2.54 4.55
CA GLY A 186 -0.38 -3.25 5.80
C GLY A 186 -1.45 -2.99 6.85
N VAL A 187 -1.68 -4.02 7.65
CA VAL A 187 -2.59 -4.09 8.80
C VAL A 187 -2.67 -2.74 9.53
N ASP A 188 -3.89 -2.26 9.78
CA ASP A 188 -4.15 -1.02 10.50
C ASP A 188 -3.37 -0.96 11.82
N GLY A 189 -2.43 -0.02 11.92
CA GLY A 189 -1.95 0.52 13.19
C GLY A 189 -0.58 0.05 13.71
N LEU A 190 0.29 -0.52 12.88
CA LEU A 190 1.71 -0.67 13.23
C LEU A 190 2.57 0.22 12.35
N ASP A 191 3.53 0.90 12.97
CA ASP A 191 4.66 1.55 12.33
C ASP A 191 5.53 0.50 11.57
N ASP A 192 5.00 -0.05 10.47
CA ASP A 192 5.55 -1.13 9.64
C ASP A 192 6.77 -0.68 8.82
N SER A 193 7.86 -0.31 9.48
CA SER A 193 9.01 0.22 8.75
C SER A 193 10.32 0.21 9.55
N LEU A 194 10.54 -0.78 10.42
CA LEU A 194 11.83 -0.97 11.08
C LEU A 194 12.59 -2.16 10.50
N VAL A 195 13.89 -1.95 10.31
CA VAL A 195 14.83 -2.98 9.86
C VAL A 195 15.93 -3.20 10.90
N TYR A 196 16.30 -4.48 11.12
CA TYR A 196 17.46 -4.85 11.91
C TYR A 196 18.61 -5.17 10.97
N PHE A 197 19.69 -4.41 11.01
CA PHE A 197 20.96 -4.83 10.42
C PHE A 197 21.67 -5.74 11.43
N LEU A 198 22.00 -6.96 11.00
CA LEU A 198 22.56 -8.02 11.83
C LEU A 198 23.95 -8.39 11.34
N ASP A 199 24.97 -8.22 12.19
CA ASP A 199 26.31 -8.77 11.91
C ASP A 199 26.32 -10.30 12.02
N ASP A 200 25.53 -10.85 12.94
CA ASP A 200 25.31 -12.29 13.10
C ASP A 200 23.90 -12.66 12.64
N THR A 201 23.79 -13.13 11.39
CA THR A 201 22.50 -13.53 10.80
C THR A 201 21.89 -14.77 11.48
N SER A 202 22.62 -15.50 12.32
CA SER A 202 22.04 -16.58 13.14
C SER A 202 21.05 -16.04 14.19
N GLN A 203 21.13 -14.75 14.52
CA GLN A 203 20.21 -14.07 15.44
C GLN A 203 18.86 -13.69 14.81
N THR A 204 18.63 -14.00 13.53
CA THR A 204 17.41 -13.62 12.82
C THR A 204 16.13 -14.07 13.51
N ALA A 205 16.13 -15.22 14.19
CA ALA A 205 14.97 -15.71 14.95
C ALA A 205 14.58 -14.82 16.15
N ASN A 206 15.52 -13.99 16.63
CA ASN A 206 15.30 -13.03 17.71
C ASN A 206 14.76 -11.68 17.20
N THR A 207 14.61 -11.50 15.89
CA THR A 207 13.94 -10.33 15.31
C THR A 207 12.44 -10.63 15.09
N PRO A 208 11.52 -9.72 15.44
CA PRO A 208 10.09 -10.00 15.27
C PRO A 208 9.68 -10.24 13.81
N ALA A 209 8.74 -11.17 13.60
CA ALA A 209 8.43 -11.71 12.26
C ALA A 209 8.04 -10.65 11.21
N GLY A 210 7.33 -9.59 11.62
CA GLY A 210 6.88 -8.50 10.75
C GLY A 210 7.93 -7.44 10.40
N TYR A 211 9.17 -7.58 10.87
CA TYR A 211 10.24 -6.59 10.70
C TYR A 211 11.22 -7.03 9.62
N GLY A 212 11.83 -6.06 8.95
CA GLY A 212 12.89 -6.32 7.98
C GLY A 212 14.19 -6.74 8.65
N VAL A 213 15.03 -7.44 7.90
CA VAL A 213 16.41 -7.74 8.32
C VAL A 213 17.38 -7.41 7.20
N ILE A 214 18.55 -6.89 7.54
CA ILE A 214 19.70 -6.73 6.64
C ILE A 214 20.86 -7.56 7.19
N GLY A 215 21.60 -8.22 6.32
CA GLY A 215 22.78 -8.99 6.72
C GLY A 215 23.30 -9.87 5.59
N GLU A 216 24.37 -10.61 5.90
CA GLU A 216 24.99 -11.59 5.01
C GLU A 216 24.24 -12.92 5.07
N PHE A 217 23.12 -13.00 4.33
CA PHE A 217 22.29 -14.20 4.28
C PHE A 217 22.71 -15.13 3.15
N SER A 218 22.65 -16.45 3.40
CA SER A 218 22.73 -17.43 2.32
C SER A 218 21.48 -17.35 1.43
N ALA A 219 21.58 -17.82 0.19
CA ALA A 219 20.42 -17.89 -0.72
C ALA A 219 19.26 -18.71 -0.13
N GLY A 220 19.57 -19.78 0.62
CA GLY A 220 18.56 -20.60 1.30
C GLY A 220 17.84 -19.86 2.43
N ASP A 221 18.57 -19.06 3.21
CA ASP A 221 17.98 -18.25 4.29
C ASP A 221 17.07 -17.17 3.71
N ARG A 222 17.51 -16.47 2.67
CA ARG A 222 16.67 -15.48 1.97
C ARG A 222 15.37 -16.08 1.45
N ALA A 223 15.45 -17.23 0.78
CA ALA A 223 14.26 -17.92 0.27
C ALA A 223 13.30 -18.30 1.41
N THR A 224 13.83 -18.77 2.55
CA THR A 224 13.03 -19.13 3.72
C THR A 224 12.36 -17.90 4.35
N LEU A 225 13.10 -16.82 4.56
CA LEU A 225 12.60 -15.60 5.19
C LEU A 225 11.55 -14.90 4.32
N THR A 226 11.80 -14.77 3.01
CA THR A 226 10.87 -14.12 2.07
C THR A 226 9.61 -14.94 1.83
N ALA A 227 9.69 -16.27 1.86
CA ALA A 227 8.52 -17.15 1.87
C ALA A 227 7.65 -16.95 3.13
N GLY A 228 8.28 -16.59 4.26
CA GLY A 228 7.61 -16.19 5.49
C GLY A 228 7.02 -14.78 5.48
N GLY A 229 7.16 -14.03 4.37
CA GLY A 229 6.65 -12.66 4.24
C GLY A 229 7.62 -11.57 4.66
N ARG A 230 8.85 -11.92 5.05
CA ARG A 230 9.85 -10.93 5.50
C ARG A 230 10.52 -10.24 4.32
N ILE A 231 10.75 -8.93 4.45
CA ILE A 231 11.60 -8.16 3.54
C ILE A 231 13.06 -8.31 4.00
N VAL A 232 13.94 -8.72 3.09
CA VAL A 232 15.34 -9.02 3.38
C VAL A 232 16.27 -8.10 2.59
N GLY A 233 17.16 -7.39 3.28
CA GLY A 233 18.28 -6.69 2.68
C GLY A 233 19.49 -7.59 2.61
N GLN A 234 19.91 -7.98 1.41
CA GLN A 234 21.14 -8.74 1.26
C GLN A 234 22.34 -7.79 1.31
N SER A 235 23.24 -8.00 2.26
CA SER A 235 24.63 -7.56 2.18
C SER A 235 25.50 -8.74 1.78
N VAL A 236 26.60 -8.52 1.06
CA VAL A 236 27.54 -9.59 0.70
C VAL A 236 28.90 -9.27 1.31
N ALA A 237 29.55 -10.28 1.86
CA ALA A 237 30.91 -10.16 2.36
C ALA A 237 31.85 -9.68 1.24
N LEU A 238 32.58 -8.60 1.48
CA LEU A 238 33.54 -8.04 0.53
C LEU A 238 34.96 -8.57 0.79
N GLN A 239 35.77 -8.68 -0.26
CA GLN A 239 37.18 -9.06 -0.15
C GLN A 239 37.98 -7.99 0.64
N ASN A 240 39.07 -8.43 1.27
CA ASN A 240 39.87 -7.69 2.26
C ASN A 240 39.17 -7.41 3.60
N ASN A 241 38.40 -8.38 4.10
CA ASN A 241 37.87 -8.40 5.46
C ASN A 241 38.89 -9.00 6.46
N ASP A 242 40.02 -8.33 6.70
CA ASP A 242 40.98 -8.72 7.74
C ASP A 242 40.76 -8.02 9.10
N GLY A 243 39.58 -7.41 9.30
CA GLY A 243 39.04 -7.05 10.61
C GLY A 243 39.79 -5.97 11.38
N THR A 244 40.83 -5.34 10.81
CA THR A 244 41.60 -4.29 11.48
C THR A 244 41.84 -3.03 10.66
N ASP A 245 41.55 -3.04 9.35
CA ASP A 245 41.92 -1.97 8.42
C ASP A 245 40.83 -1.75 7.36
N GLY A 246 40.21 -0.56 7.32
CA GLY A 246 39.03 -0.31 6.46
C GLY A 246 39.21 -0.53 4.94
N TYR A 247 38.06 -0.67 4.27
CA TYR A 247 37.91 -1.30 2.96
C TYR A 247 38.14 -0.35 1.77
N SER A 248 39.13 -0.62 0.91
CA SER A 248 39.15 -0.04 -0.45
C SER A 248 38.92 -1.13 -1.48
N LEU A 249 37.83 -1.00 -2.24
CA LEU A 249 37.50 -1.93 -3.33
C LEU A 249 38.28 -1.63 -4.62
N TRP A 250 38.77 -0.40 -4.76
CA TRP A 250 39.40 0.06 -5.99
C TRP A 250 40.64 -0.73 -6.41
N PRO A 251 41.60 -1.06 -5.54
CA PRO A 251 42.77 -1.86 -5.92
C PRO A 251 42.44 -3.28 -6.43
N LEU A 252 41.21 -3.76 -6.24
CA LEU A 252 40.76 -5.06 -6.75
C LEU A 252 40.28 -4.98 -8.20
N ILE A 253 39.92 -3.79 -8.67
CA ILE A 253 39.21 -3.58 -9.93
C ILE A 253 39.77 -2.47 -10.81
N ASP A 254 40.76 -1.70 -10.34
CA ASP A 254 41.30 -0.54 -11.07
C ASP A 254 41.89 -0.90 -12.43
N ASP A 255 42.49 -2.08 -12.58
CA ASP A 255 42.99 -2.60 -13.86
C ASP A 255 41.89 -2.80 -14.91
N LEU A 256 40.63 -2.98 -14.48
CA LEU A 256 39.47 -3.04 -15.39
C LEU A 256 39.16 -1.69 -16.03
N PHE A 257 39.70 -0.61 -15.46
CA PHE A 257 39.46 0.77 -15.84
C PHE A 257 40.73 1.39 -16.44
N SER A 258 41.24 0.78 -17.51
CA SER A 258 42.43 1.27 -18.23
C SER A 258 42.11 2.10 -19.48
N SER A 259 40.82 2.25 -19.81
CA SER A 259 40.33 2.98 -20.99
C SER A 259 39.24 3.96 -20.60
N SER A 260 39.20 5.11 -21.26
CA SER A 260 38.08 6.06 -21.17
C SER A 260 36.99 5.83 -22.22
N THR A 261 37.15 4.79 -23.05
CA THR A 261 36.12 4.42 -24.04
C THR A 261 34.95 3.76 -23.31
N PRO A 262 33.71 4.24 -23.50
CA PRO A 262 32.54 3.63 -22.91
C PRO A 262 32.41 2.14 -23.29
N VAL A 263 32.09 1.32 -22.30
CA VAL A 263 31.88 -0.12 -22.47
C VAL A 263 30.60 -0.32 -23.30
N PRO A 264 30.66 -1.09 -24.41
CA PRO A 264 29.48 -1.39 -25.21
C PRO A 264 28.39 -2.09 -24.39
N ASP A 265 27.12 -1.84 -24.70
CA ASP A 265 25.99 -2.44 -23.96
C ASP A 265 26.04 -3.98 -23.92
N SER A 266 26.57 -4.62 -24.97
CA SER A 266 26.76 -6.08 -25.03
C SER A 266 27.72 -6.62 -23.97
N ASP A 267 28.63 -5.78 -23.49
CA ASP A 267 29.77 -6.18 -22.66
C ASP A 267 29.58 -5.76 -21.20
N LYS A 268 28.57 -4.90 -20.92
CA LYS A 268 28.29 -4.37 -19.57
C LYS A 268 28.02 -5.47 -18.55
N ALA A 269 27.24 -6.49 -18.92
CA ALA A 269 26.94 -7.61 -18.02
C ALA A 269 28.19 -8.42 -17.66
N THR A 270 29.10 -8.63 -18.61
CA THR A 270 30.37 -9.34 -18.39
C THR A 270 31.31 -8.53 -17.50
N LEU A 271 31.42 -7.22 -17.75
CA LEU A 271 32.21 -6.34 -16.89
C LEU A 271 31.64 -6.31 -15.47
N ALA A 272 30.32 -6.18 -15.32
CA ALA A 272 29.65 -6.18 -14.03
C ALA A 272 29.91 -7.47 -13.24
N GLN A 273 29.78 -8.64 -13.87
CA GLN A 273 30.12 -9.93 -13.25
C GLN A 273 31.59 -9.97 -12.82
N THR A 274 32.49 -9.44 -13.65
CA THR A 274 33.93 -9.39 -13.32
C THR A 274 34.18 -8.52 -12.10
N ILE A 275 33.60 -7.32 -12.04
CA ILE A 275 33.69 -6.42 -10.87
C ILE A 275 33.22 -7.14 -9.61
N LEU A 276 32.00 -7.68 -9.61
CA LEU A 276 31.42 -8.35 -8.44
C LEU A 276 32.24 -9.57 -8.00
N SER A 277 32.71 -10.40 -8.94
CA SER A 277 33.51 -11.59 -8.64
C SER A 277 34.85 -11.27 -7.96
N ARG A 278 35.39 -10.06 -8.18
CA ARG A 278 36.65 -9.62 -7.59
C ARG A 278 36.48 -8.92 -6.25
N VAL A 279 35.33 -8.29 -6.02
CA VAL A 279 35.07 -7.56 -4.77
C VAL A 279 34.32 -8.39 -3.74
N MET A 280 33.58 -9.43 -4.14
CA MET A 280 32.83 -10.29 -3.21
C MET A 280 33.66 -11.49 -2.79
N LEU A 281 33.60 -11.83 -1.50
CA LEU A 281 34.20 -13.03 -0.95
C LEU A 281 33.36 -14.27 -1.30
N TYR A 282 32.04 -14.12 -1.28
CA TYR A 282 31.08 -15.17 -1.63
C TYR A 282 30.13 -14.69 -2.75
N PRO A 283 30.55 -14.74 -4.02
CA PRO A 283 29.73 -14.25 -5.14
C PRO A 283 28.36 -14.92 -5.25
N ASP A 284 28.22 -16.17 -4.77
CA ASP A 284 26.96 -16.92 -4.77
C ASP A 284 25.91 -16.35 -3.79
N GLU A 285 26.31 -15.45 -2.88
CA GLU A 285 25.40 -14.75 -1.98
C GLU A 285 24.73 -13.54 -2.65
N PHE A 286 25.25 -13.08 -3.78
CA PHE A 286 24.65 -11.98 -4.53
C PHE A 286 23.21 -12.33 -4.96
N PRO A 287 22.23 -11.42 -4.76
CA PRO A 287 20.84 -11.74 -5.08
C PRO A 287 20.63 -11.89 -6.58
N SER A 288 19.65 -12.71 -6.96
CA SER A 288 19.18 -12.80 -8.34
C SER A 288 18.02 -11.82 -8.59
N PRO A 289 17.78 -11.38 -9.85
CA PRO A 289 16.65 -10.51 -10.18
C PRO A 289 15.28 -11.03 -9.74
N ALA A 290 15.10 -12.36 -9.72
CA ALA A 290 13.84 -12.99 -9.34
C ALA A 290 13.48 -12.76 -7.87
N GLU A 291 14.48 -12.61 -7.00
CA GLU A 291 14.30 -12.43 -5.56
C GLU A 291 13.71 -11.06 -5.20
N GLY A 292 13.80 -10.08 -6.10
CA GLY A 292 13.17 -8.76 -5.90
C GLY A 292 11.67 -8.73 -6.12
N THR A 293 11.09 -9.82 -6.65
CA THR A 293 9.65 -9.93 -6.82
C THR A 293 8.99 -10.39 -5.51
N PRO A 294 7.98 -9.66 -4.99
CA PRO A 294 7.26 -10.09 -3.80
C PRO A 294 6.65 -11.49 -3.91
N THR A 295 6.88 -12.31 -2.88
CA THR A 295 6.20 -13.59 -2.71
C THR A 295 4.72 -13.38 -2.40
N ALA A 296 3.93 -14.46 -2.42
CA ALA A 296 2.52 -14.41 -2.00
C ALA A 296 2.33 -13.93 -0.54
N ALA A 297 3.36 -14.11 0.30
CA ALA A 297 3.38 -13.63 1.68
C ALA A 297 3.82 -12.16 1.80
N GLY A 298 4.27 -11.53 0.71
CA GLY A 298 4.72 -10.14 0.66
C GLY A 298 6.22 -9.92 0.87
N GLY A 299 6.98 -10.99 1.15
CA GLY A 299 8.43 -10.91 1.34
C GLY A 299 9.18 -10.81 0.01
N TYR A 300 10.31 -10.12 0.00
CA TYR A 300 11.20 -9.98 -1.16
C TYR A 300 12.60 -9.57 -0.70
N VAL A 301 13.56 -9.62 -1.62
CA VAL A 301 14.94 -9.20 -1.41
C VAL A 301 15.17 -7.83 -2.04
N PHE A 302 15.82 -6.93 -1.30
CA PHE A 302 16.50 -5.77 -1.86
C PHE A 302 18.01 -5.93 -1.64
N TRP A 303 18.82 -5.29 -2.47
CA TRP A 303 20.26 -5.29 -2.27
C TRP A 303 20.65 -4.15 -1.32
N GLY A 304 20.96 -4.53 -0.09
CA GLY A 304 21.31 -3.66 1.02
C GLY A 304 22.79 -3.75 1.38
N GLN A 305 23.67 -3.59 0.38
CA GLN A 305 25.11 -3.77 0.56
C GLN A 305 25.67 -2.80 1.59
N ASP A 306 26.32 -3.36 2.61
CA ASP A 306 27.09 -2.58 3.57
C ASP A 306 28.40 -2.13 2.95
N PHE A 307 28.67 -0.82 3.05
CA PHE A 307 29.90 -0.21 2.61
C PHE A 307 30.54 0.51 3.79
N GLU A 308 31.53 -0.13 4.38
CA GLU A 308 32.34 0.45 5.43
C GLU A 308 33.64 1.04 4.87
N PHE A 309 34.16 2.09 5.48
CA PHE A 309 35.43 2.68 5.06
C PHE A 309 36.15 3.41 6.19
N THR A 310 37.48 3.25 6.24
CA THR A 310 38.37 4.00 7.13
C THR A 310 39.25 4.95 6.32
N ALA A 311 39.26 6.24 6.70
CA ALA A 311 40.06 7.27 6.05
C ALA A 311 41.58 6.92 6.02
N ASN A 312 42.29 7.40 5.00
CA ASN A 312 43.75 7.31 4.81
C ASN A 312 44.32 5.95 4.35
N LYS A 313 43.49 4.98 3.92
CA LYS A 313 43.96 3.70 3.36
C LYS A 313 44.11 3.68 1.83
N THR A 314 43.29 4.47 1.12
CA THR A 314 43.39 4.71 -0.33
C THR A 314 43.13 6.19 -0.60
N SER A 315 43.27 6.64 -1.85
CA SER A 315 42.78 7.97 -2.23
C SER A 315 41.27 8.04 -2.03
N THR A 316 40.78 9.22 -1.61
CA THR A 316 39.33 9.48 -1.50
C THR A 316 38.60 9.11 -2.79
N ASP A 317 39.16 9.46 -3.95
CA ASP A 317 38.57 9.15 -5.25
C ASP A 317 38.51 7.65 -5.53
N GLY A 318 39.56 6.89 -5.18
CA GLY A 318 39.56 5.44 -5.28
C GLY A 318 38.46 4.80 -4.44
N ALA A 319 38.27 5.27 -3.19
CA ALA A 319 37.21 4.76 -2.32
C ALA A 319 35.81 4.90 -2.97
N TYR A 320 35.49 6.10 -3.46
CA TYR A 320 34.21 6.38 -4.09
C TYR A 320 34.06 5.72 -5.46
N ALA A 321 35.13 5.64 -6.24
CA ALA A 321 35.14 4.93 -7.52
C ALA A 321 34.83 3.44 -7.33
N GLY A 322 35.41 2.82 -6.30
CA GLY A 322 35.13 1.43 -5.93
C GLY A 322 33.65 1.21 -5.62
N VAL A 323 33.06 2.03 -4.74
CA VAL A 323 31.64 1.93 -4.37
C VAL A 323 30.73 2.12 -5.59
N LEU A 324 30.96 3.16 -6.40
CA LEU A 324 30.17 3.43 -7.60
C LEU A 324 30.28 2.31 -8.64
N ALA A 325 31.47 1.73 -8.83
CA ALA A 325 31.66 0.60 -9.74
C ALA A 325 30.88 -0.63 -9.28
N VAL A 326 30.85 -0.92 -7.97
CA VAL A 326 30.06 -2.03 -7.41
C VAL A 326 28.57 -1.78 -7.57
N LEU A 327 28.08 -0.59 -7.22
CA LEU A 327 26.68 -0.22 -7.39
C LEU A 327 26.24 -0.28 -8.87
N TRP A 328 27.09 0.21 -9.77
CA TRP A 328 26.88 0.09 -11.21
C TRP A 328 26.78 -1.38 -11.64
N ALA A 329 27.73 -2.21 -11.21
CA ALA A 329 27.75 -3.63 -11.55
C ALA A 329 26.49 -4.34 -11.06
N GLY A 330 26.06 -4.08 -9.82
CA GLY A 330 24.83 -4.66 -9.31
C GLY A 330 23.60 -4.18 -10.08
N ARG A 331 23.50 -2.89 -10.43
CA ARG A 331 22.40 -2.41 -11.28
C ARG A 331 22.38 -3.09 -12.66
N GLN A 332 23.54 -3.33 -13.28
CA GLN A 332 23.59 -4.03 -14.57
C GLN A 332 23.07 -5.47 -14.48
N LEU A 333 23.27 -6.16 -13.36
CA LEU A 333 22.88 -7.57 -13.19
C LEU A 333 21.47 -7.74 -12.63
N LEU A 334 21.06 -6.84 -11.75
CA LEU A 334 19.76 -6.88 -11.06
C LEU A 334 18.64 -6.19 -11.87
N GLY A 335 19.00 -5.23 -12.71
CA GLY A 335 18.05 -4.35 -13.39
C GLY A 335 17.16 -3.61 -12.38
N ASP A 336 15.92 -3.31 -12.78
CA ASP A 336 14.93 -2.65 -11.91
C ASP A 336 14.14 -3.65 -11.04
N ALA A 337 14.39 -4.95 -11.21
CA ALA A 337 13.65 -6.02 -10.53
C ALA A 337 13.97 -6.09 -9.02
N VAL A 338 15.21 -5.75 -8.65
CA VAL A 338 15.66 -5.67 -7.25
C VAL A 338 15.98 -4.23 -6.93
N LYS A 339 15.43 -3.74 -5.82
CA LYS A 339 15.74 -2.41 -5.31
C LYS A 339 17.15 -2.38 -4.70
N ILE A 340 17.88 -1.29 -4.96
CA ILE A 340 19.24 -1.12 -4.46
C ILE A 340 19.23 0.03 -3.44
N TYR A 341 19.37 -0.34 -2.16
CA TYR A 341 19.39 0.56 -1.02
C TYR A 341 20.68 0.31 -0.23
N PRO A 342 21.85 0.82 -0.67
CA PRO A 342 23.10 0.57 0.05
C PRO A 342 23.02 1.06 1.48
N VAL A 343 23.86 0.45 2.31
CA VAL A 343 24.05 0.78 3.72
C VAL A 343 25.43 1.44 3.87
N PRO A 344 25.58 2.73 3.53
CA PRO A 344 26.88 3.38 3.67
C PRO A 344 27.19 3.68 5.14
N ALA A 345 28.43 3.41 5.55
CA ALA A 345 28.96 3.87 6.83
C ALA A 345 28.96 5.39 6.94
N SER A 346 28.94 5.90 8.17
CA SER A 346 28.87 7.35 8.44
C SER A 346 30.00 8.16 7.79
N SER A 347 31.18 7.56 7.60
CA SER A 347 32.33 8.18 6.94
C SER A 347 32.09 8.40 5.45
N ILE A 348 31.51 7.43 4.75
CA ILE A 348 31.09 7.52 3.35
C ILE A 348 29.94 8.52 3.21
N PHE A 349 28.94 8.39 4.09
CA PHE A 349 27.75 9.23 4.12
C PHE A 349 28.06 10.73 4.31
N LYS A 350 29.02 11.07 5.18
CA LYS A 350 29.41 12.47 5.49
C LYS A 350 30.43 13.07 4.54
N THR A 351 30.98 12.27 3.63
CA THR A 351 32.18 12.53 2.80
C THR A 351 33.46 12.02 3.46
N LEU A 352 34.08 11.01 2.83
CA LEU A 352 35.45 10.59 3.09
C LEU A 352 36.34 11.76 2.71
N GLY A 353 37.01 12.33 3.71
CA GLY A 353 37.81 13.52 3.52
C GLY A 353 37.15 14.78 4.07
N SER A 354 37.75 15.34 5.12
CA SER A 354 37.55 16.71 5.55
C SER A 354 38.30 17.69 4.64
N ASP A 355 38.10 18.99 4.85
CA ASP A 355 38.87 20.08 4.22
C ASP A 355 40.40 19.93 4.39
N THR A 356 40.86 19.01 5.24
CA THR A 356 42.27 18.65 5.49
C THR A 356 42.75 17.33 4.87
N GLN A 357 41.86 16.45 4.41
CA GLN A 357 42.20 15.09 3.94
C GLN A 357 41.98 14.87 2.43
N GLY A 358 41.52 15.90 1.71
CA GLY A 358 41.21 15.83 0.29
C GLY A 358 39.74 15.47 0.07
N ALA A 359 39.00 16.40 -0.53
CA ALA A 359 37.58 16.21 -0.82
C ALA A 359 37.39 15.20 -1.96
N TYR A 360 36.30 14.45 -1.89
CA TYR A 360 35.70 13.75 -3.04
C TYR A 360 35.63 14.69 -4.24
N ASN A 361 36.02 14.21 -5.43
CA ASN A 361 35.87 14.95 -6.68
C ASN A 361 35.06 14.13 -7.70
N SER A 362 33.81 14.52 -7.93
CA SER A 362 32.90 13.78 -8.82
C SER A 362 33.36 13.81 -10.27
N GLY A 363 33.88 14.95 -10.74
CA GLY A 363 34.38 15.12 -12.09
C GLY A 363 35.57 14.20 -12.38
N HIS A 364 36.48 14.10 -11.43
CA HIS A 364 37.65 13.24 -11.47
C HIS A 364 37.27 11.76 -11.45
N ILE A 365 36.36 11.32 -10.56
CA ILE A 365 35.93 9.93 -10.50
C ILE A 365 35.19 9.49 -11.78
N ILE A 366 34.34 10.37 -12.32
CA ILE A 366 33.55 10.05 -13.52
C ILE A 366 34.38 10.16 -14.81
N SER A 367 35.27 11.15 -14.91
CA SER A 367 35.95 11.48 -16.17
C SER A 367 37.44 11.10 -16.20
N GLY A 368 38.01 10.79 -15.04
CA GLY A 368 39.44 10.58 -14.85
C GLY A 368 40.21 11.84 -14.42
N ASP A 369 41.42 11.64 -13.91
CA ASP A 369 42.48 12.66 -13.96
C ASP A 369 43.43 12.27 -15.10
N GLY A 370 44.29 13.17 -15.59
CA GLY A 370 45.19 12.85 -16.70
C GLY A 370 46.16 11.66 -16.49
N THR A 371 46.10 10.96 -15.36
CA THR A 371 46.87 9.75 -15.04
C THR A 371 46.02 8.47 -14.93
N THR A 372 44.76 8.55 -14.50
CA THR A 372 43.86 7.42 -14.27
C THR A 372 42.49 7.74 -14.86
N PRO A 373 41.94 6.91 -15.77
CA PRO A 373 40.66 7.21 -16.43
C PRO A 373 39.45 6.94 -15.53
N TYR A 374 39.63 6.32 -14.35
CA TYR A 374 38.58 5.97 -13.38
C TYR A 374 37.32 5.40 -14.06
N LEU A 375 36.13 5.89 -13.74
CA LEU A 375 34.87 5.30 -14.19
C LEU A 375 34.39 5.82 -15.55
N SER A 376 35.25 6.48 -16.33
CA SER A 376 34.86 7.07 -17.62
C SER A 376 34.33 6.04 -18.62
N SER A 377 34.77 4.79 -18.52
CA SER A 377 34.25 3.68 -19.34
C SER A 377 32.83 3.24 -18.98
N LEU A 378 32.30 3.62 -17.81
CA LEU A 378 30.95 3.20 -17.37
C LEU A 378 29.83 4.05 -17.95
N GLY A 379 30.15 5.19 -18.59
CA GLY A 379 29.17 6.09 -19.18
C GLY A 379 28.29 6.83 -18.15
N LEU A 380 28.81 7.00 -16.93
CA LEU A 380 28.15 7.78 -15.89
C LEU A 380 28.23 9.28 -16.21
N THR A 381 27.26 10.04 -15.72
CA THR A 381 27.18 11.50 -15.90
C THR A 381 27.41 12.19 -14.56
N GLY A 382 28.31 13.17 -14.52
CA GLY A 382 28.55 14.01 -13.34
C GLY A 382 27.35 14.89 -13.00
N LEU A 383 27.32 15.40 -11.77
CA LEU A 383 26.35 16.40 -11.34
C LEU A 383 26.82 17.82 -11.72
N PRO A 384 25.92 18.81 -11.81
CA PRO A 384 26.31 20.21 -11.87
C PRO A 384 27.11 20.62 -10.63
N GLU A 385 27.96 21.63 -10.77
CA GLU A 385 28.71 22.20 -9.64
C GLU A 385 27.76 22.68 -8.53
N ASN A 386 28.13 22.46 -7.27
CA ASN A 386 27.33 22.90 -6.14
C ASN A 386 27.43 24.44 -5.99
N PRO A 387 26.31 25.18 -6.07
CA PRO A 387 26.32 26.64 -6.01
C PRO A 387 26.67 27.19 -4.61
N ALA A 388 26.63 26.36 -3.56
CA ALA A 388 27.01 26.76 -2.21
C ALA A 388 28.54 26.88 -2.06
N THR A 389 29.04 28.13 -2.06
CA THR A 389 30.46 28.47 -1.88
C THR A 389 30.98 28.01 -0.50
N GLY A 390 32.14 27.33 -0.47
CA GLY A 390 32.82 26.91 0.77
C GLY A 390 32.76 25.41 1.08
N SER A 391 32.15 24.60 0.21
CA SER A 391 31.96 23.15 0.35
C SER A 391 33.03 22.30 -0.35
N GLY A 392 34.04 22.90 -0.99
CA GLY A 392 34.85 22.19 -1.97
C GLY A 392 34.17 22.01 -3.33
N GLY A 393 32.94 22.52 -3.52
CA GLY A 393 32.22 22.56 -4.81
C GLY A 393 31.38 21.33 -5.15
N GLU A 394 31.28 20.36 -4.24
CA GLU A 394 30.73 19.03 -4.52
C GLU A 394 29.43 18.74 -3.77
N TRP A 395 28.60 17.88 -4.37
CA TRP A 395 27.40 17.33 -3.75
C TRP A 395 27.72 16.04 -2.98
N ASN A 396 26.82 15.62 -2.09
CA ASN A 396 26.90 14.29 -1.49
C ASN A 396 26.94 13.20 -2.58
N PHE A 397 27.90 12.28 -2.51
CA PHE A 397 28.13 11.27 -3.54
C PHE A 397 26.91 10.34 -3.78
N LEU A 398 26.05 10.12 -2.78
CA LEU A 398 24.81 9.35 -2.95
C LEU A 398 23.87 10.03 -3.95
N SER A 399 23.94 11.36 -4.07
CA SER A 399 23.23 12.10 -5.10
C SER A 399 23.72 11.73 -6.50
N LEU A 400 25.03 11.51 -6.67
CA LEU A 400 25.61 11.09 -7.94
C LEU A 400 25.16 9.68 -8.31
N ALA A 401 25.18 8.75 -7.33
CA ALA A 401 24.70 7.38 -7.53
C ALA A 401 23.21 7.37 -7.92
N TYR A 402 22.38 8.18 -7.25
CA TYR A 402 20.95 8.27 -7.53
C TYR A 402 20.65 8.91 -8.88
N ALA A 403 21.31 10.01 -9.23
CA ALA A 403 21.12 10.68 -10.53
C ALA A 403 21.50 9.80 -11.72
N ASN A 404 22.37 8.80 -11.51
CA ASN A 404 22.76 7.80 -12.51
C ASN A 404 21.92 6.51 -12.42
N ASN A 405 20.84 6.47 -11.65
CA ASN A 405 19.98 5.31 -11.43
C ASN A 405 20.71 4.07 -10.88
N LEU A 406 21.82 4.26 -10.17
CA LEU A 406 22.58 3.15 -9.58
C LEU A 406 21.93 2.65 -8.29
N ILE A 407 21.17 3.51 -7.61
CA ILE A 407 20.46 3.22 -6.36
C ILE A 407 19.02 3.73 -6.44
N ASP A 408 18.14 3.14 -5.64
CA ASP A 408 16.74 3.56 -5.49
C ASP A 408 16.53 4.44 -4.25
N GLY A 409 17.56 4.56 -3.41
CA GLY A 409 17.56 5.24 -2.11
C GLY A 409 18.75 4.73 -1.29
N PHE A 410 18.80 4.98 0.01
CA PHE A 410 19.83 4.40 0.89
C PHE A 410 19.35 4.21 2.32
N ILE A 411 20.01 3.31 3.06
CA ILE A 411 19.78 3.10 4.50
C ILE A 411 21.07 3.51 5.23
N GLY A 412 21.16 4.76 5.65
CA GLY A 412 22.41 5.35 6.14
C GLY A 412 22.76 4.93 7.56
N GLN A 413 24.02 4.54 7.78
CA GLN A 413 24.55 4.34 9.12
C GLN A 413 24.99 5.69 9.71
N GLN A 414 24.30 6.17 10.76
CA GLN A 414 24.61 7.47 11.35
C GLN A 414 24.57 7.44 12.88
N TYR A 415 25.74 7.20 13.45
CA TYR A 415 25.91 6.93 14.87
C TYR A 415 26.69 8.04 15.56
N ASN A 416 26.11 9.25 15.60
CA ASN A 416 26.65 10.33 16.42
C ASN A 416 25.90 10.34 17.77
N SER A 417 26.64 10.43 18.88
CA SER A 417 26.07 10.54 20.23
C SER A 417 25.18 11.77 20.42
N ALA A 418 25.39 12.84 19.65
CA ALA A 418 24.57 14.05 19.65
C ALA A 418 23.43 14.04 18.61
N TYR A 419 23.52 13.18 17.59
CA TYR A 419 22.64 13.17 16.42
C TYR A 419 22.43 11.72 15.96
N THR A 420 21.71 10.95 16.77
CA THR A 420 21.44 9.53 16.51
C THR A 420 20.28 9.40 15.55
N GLY A 421 20.49 8.65 14.46
CA GLY A 421 19.46 8.45 13.44
C GLY A 421 19.05 9.73 12.71
N THR A 422 19.85 10.80 12.76
CA THR A 422 19.56 12.08 12.08
C THR A 422 20.74 12.53 11.22
N VAL A 423 20.48 13.22 10.11
CA VAL A 423 21.55 13.79 9.29
C VAL A 423 22.33 14.81 10.13
N THR A 424 23.65 14.66 10.22
CA THR A 424 24.47 15.57 11.04
C THR A 424 24.83 16.85 10.26
N PRO A 425 25.02 18.00 10.93
CA PRO A 425 25.34 19.26 10.25
C PRO A 425 26.62 19.27 9.39
N ASP A 426 27.53 18.33 9.61
CA ASP A 426 28.76 18.14 8.84
C ASP A 426 28.57 17.29 7.56
N THR A 427 27.37 16.77 7.31
CA THR A 427 27.04 16.06 6.07
C THR A 427 26.93 17.04 4.91
N LYS A 428 27.60 16.77 3.78
CA LYS A 428 27.47 17.61 2.57
C LYS A 428 26.02 17.65 2.07
N PRO A 429 25.58 18.78 1.47
CA PRO A 429 24.25 18.88 0.86
C PRO A 429 24.04 17.85 -0.25
N PHE A 430 22.80 17.42 -0.39
CA PHE A 430 22.34 16.54 -1.46
C PHE A 430 21.82 17.36 -2.64
N TYR A 431 22.03 16.86 -3.87
CA TYR A 431 21.59 17.55 -5.08
C TYR A 431 20.06 17.51 -5.26
N SER A 432 19.44 16.40 -4.85
CA SER A 432 17.99 16.19 -4.94
C SER A 432 17.40 15.94 -3.56
N ALA A 433 16.34 16.68 -3.24
CA ALA A 433 15.53 16.43 -2.05
C ALA A 433 14.68 15.15 -2.17
N ASP A 434 14.51 14.61 -3.39
CA ASP A 434 13.64 13.47 -3.66
C ASP A 434 14.33 12.11 -3.47
N LEU A 435 15.63 12.09 -3.13
CA LEU A 435 16.38 10.87 -2.85
C LEU A 435 15.78 10.16 -1.61
N PRO A 436 15.16 8.96 -1.78
CA PRO A 436 14.59 8.25 -0.64
C PRO A 436 15.67 7.75 0.31
N TYR A 437 15.40 7.82 1.61
CA TYR A 437 16.34 7.33 2.61
C TYR A 437 15.68 6.98 3.93
N ALA A 438 16.41 6.20 4.72
CA ALA A 438 16.20 6.06 6.16
C ALA A 438 17.54 6.00 6.88
N LEU A 439 17.63 6.57 8.07
CA LEU A 439 18.83 6.50 8.89
C LEU A 439 18.67 5.48 10.01
N MET A 440 19.71 4.68 10.19
CA MET A 440 19.79 3.70 11.27
C MET A 440 20.43 4.32 12.52
N SER A 441 19.99 3.83 13.67
CA SER A 441 20.67 4.01 14.96
C SER A 441 21.55 2.80 15.28
N ALA A 442 22.54 2.93 16.17
CA ALA A 442 23.35 1.79 16.59
C ALA A 442 22.84 1.24 17.92
N TYR A 443 22.83 -0.09 18.07
CA TYR A 443 22.58 -0.74 19.34
C TYR A 443 23.80 -0.62 20.26
N ALA A 444 25.00 -1.02 19.82
CA ALA A 444 26.22 -0.82 20.60
C ALA A 444 26.80 0.58 20.36
N GLY A 445 26.25 1.54 21.10
CA GLY A 445 26.76 2.89 21.19
C GLY A 445 26.42 3.44 22.56
N PRO A 446 27.28 3.30 23.58
CA PRO A 446 26.93 3.56 24.97
C PRO A 446 26.29 4.94 25.25
N PRO A 447 26.62 6.05 24.56
CA PRO A 447 25.91 7.32 24.76
C PRO A 447 24.46 7.31 24.24
N GLN A 448 24.18 6.56 23.18
CA GLN A 448 22.86 6.49 22.55
C GLN A 448 21.93 5.76 23.51
N VAL A 449 22.23 4.50 23.83
CA VAL A 449 21.47 3.65 24.77
C VAL A 449 21.37 4.25 26.18
N ALA A 450 22.42 4.91 26.67
CA ALA A 450 22.41 5.49 28.03
C ALA A 450 21.48 6.70 28.20
N SER A 451 21.04 7.34 27.11
CA SER A 451 20.20 8.55 27.17
C SER A 451 18.70 8.28 27.34
N GLY A 452 18.25 7.02 27.26
CA GLY A 452 16.90 6.60 27.64
C GLY A 452 15.78 6.83 26.62
N GLY A 453 16.09 7.27 25.39
CA GLY A 453 15.13 7.41 24.29
C GLY A 453 13.96 8.39 24.55
N PRO A 454 13.05 8.59 23.58
CA PRO A 454 13.10 8.13 22.18
C PRO A 454 14.15 8.88 21.35
N TRP A 455 14.80 8.20 20.40
CA TRP A 455 15.69 8.80 19.40
C TRP A 455 14.99 8.92 18.06
N ASN A 456 15.30 9.98 17.30
CA ASN A 456 14.77 10.13 15.95
C ASN A 456 15.44 9.15 14.99
N SER A 457 14.67 8.65 14.02
CA SER A 457 15.16 7.99 12.81
C SER A 457 14.63 8.79 11.64
N ASP A 458 15.46 9.65 11.08
CA ASP A 458 15.10 10.49 9.95
C ASP A 458 14.92 9.63 8.70
N TYR A 459 13.86 9.90 7.97
CA TYR A 459 13.57 9.23 6.70
C TYR A 459 12.87 10.18 5.72
N TYR A 460 12.92 9.83 4.44
CA TYR A 460 12.17 10.52 3.40
C TYR A 460 11.86 9.60 2.23
N GLY A 461 10.80 9.94 1.49
CA GLY A 461 10.42 9.25 0.27
C GLY A 461 9.83 7.86 0.50
N THR A 462 9.75 7.07 -0.58
CA THR A 462 9.24 5.69 -0.55
C THR A 462 10.41 4.73 -0.42
N ILE A 463 10.54 4.14 0.77
CA ILE A 463 11.55 3.14 1.12
C ILE A 463 10.87 2.06 1.99
N PRO A 464 11.29 0.78 1.95
CA PRO A 464 10.65 -0.27 2.74
C PRO A 464 10.67 -0.06 4.26
N PHE A 465 11.57 0.79 4.76
CA PHE A 465 11.74 1.05 6.19
C PHE A 465 12.01 2.53 6.44
N HIS A 466 11.46 3.07 7.52
CA HIS A 466 11.55 4.46 7.97
C HIS A 466 12.36 4.59 9.27
N ALA A 467 12.78 3.46 9.85
CA ALA A 467 13.75 3.39 10.93
C ALA A 467 14.62 2.14 10.76
N GLY A 468 15.79 2.14 11.37
CA GLY A 468 16.64 0.96 11.43
C GLY A 468 17.52 0.94 12.67
N VAL A 469 17.93 -0.26 13.06
CA VAL A 469 18.93 -0.46 14.11
C VAL A 469 20.04 -1.35 13.59
N TYR A 470 21.27 -0.96 13.83
CA TYR A 470 22.46 -1.78 13.62
C TYR A 470 22.81 -2.56 14.86
N TRP A 471 23.04 -3.86 14.70
CA TRP A 471 23.22 -4.82 15.77
C TRP A 471 24.48 -5.67 15.59
N ASP A 472 25.54 -5.26 16.28
CA ASP A 472 26.85 -5.95 16.38
C ASP A 472 26.93 -6.91 17.59
N GLY A 473 25.96 -6.84 18.49
CA GLY A 473 25.95 -7.59 19.75
C GLY A 473 25.63 -9.07 19.57
N ALA A 474 26.20 -9.92 20.44
CA ALA A 474 26.02 -11.38 20.41
C ALA A 474 24.59 -11.88 20.69
N ALA A 475 23.66 -11.01 21.09
CA ALA A 475 22.26 -11.34 21.31
C ALA A 475 21.37 -10.15 20.93
N VAL A 476 20.36 -10.39 20.10
CA VAL A 476 19.35 -9.39 19.68
C VAL A 476 18.27 -9.22 20.75
N ASP A 477 17.96 -7.98 21.13
CA ASP A 477 16.79 -7.65 21.93
C ASP A 477 15.55 -7.53 21.02
N PRO A 478 14.61 -8.48 21.06
CA PRO A 478 13.40 -8.45 20.22
C PRO A 478 12.50 -7.24 20.51
N THR A 479 12.69 -6.56 21.64
CA THR A 479 11.87 -5.42 22.06
C THR A 479 12.43 -4.07 21.62
N TRP A 480 13.66 -4.04 21.08
CA TRP A 480 14.31 -2.80 20.68
C TRP A 480 13.62 -2.16 19.47
N GLY A 481 13.26 -0.88 19.56
CA GLY A 481 12.62 -0.14 18.48
C GLY A 481 11.15 -0.47 18.23
N GLN A 482 10.51 -1.28 19.09
CA GLN A 482 9.10 -1.65 18.95
C GLN A 482 8.15 -0.50 19.38
N PRO A 483 7.07 -0.22 18.63
CA PRO A 483 6.11 0.85 18.93
C PRO A 483 5.10 0.49 20.05
N ALA A 484 5.00 -0.79 20.45
CA ALA A 484 4.02 -1.23 21.43
C ALA A 484 4.56 -1.20 22.88
N SER A 485 4.10 -0.19 23.62
CA SER A 485 4.14 -0.02 25.08
C SER A 485 5.44 0.49 25.72
N THR A 486 5.40 1.76 26.13
CA THR A 486 6.29 2.45 27.10
C THR A 486 7.78 2.63 26.77
N ASN A 487 8.35 1.88 25.83
CA ASN A 487 9.78 1.94 25.46
C ASN A 487 10.00 2.13 23.95
N GLN A 488 9.29 3.08 23.31
CA GLN A 488 9.60 3.41 21.92
C GLN A 488 11.00 4.02 21.85
N GLN A 489 11.99 3.18 21.51
CA GLN A 489 13.38 3.59 21.47
C GLN A 489 13.69 4.40 20.21
N LEU A 490 13.05 4.06 19.09
CA LEU A 490 13.21 4.75 17.80
C LEU A 490 11.89 5.38 17.34
N LYS A 491 11.98 6.63 16.89
CA LYS A 491 10.87 7.43 16.39
C LYS A 491 11.13 7.80 14.93
N PRO A 492 10.51 7.09 13.97
CA PRO A 492 10.53 7.50 12.57
C PRO A 492 10.08 8.96 12.41
N THR A 493 10.93 9.80 11.83
CA THR A 493 10.69 11.23 11.69
C THR A 493 10.88 11.63 10.23
N PRO A 494 9.81 12.00 9.50
CA PRO A 494 9.95 12.46 8.12
C PRO A 494 10.78 13.75 8.07
N GLN A 495 11.92 13.74 7.37
CA GLN A 495 12.80 14.90 7.20
C GLN A 495 13.38 14.92 5.78
N PRO A 496 13.22 16.01 5.01
CA PRO A 496 13.92 16.13 3.73
C PRO A 496 15.44 16.21 3.94
N LEU A 497 16.22 15.74 2.97
CA LEU A 497 17.68 15.90 3.01
C LEU A 497 18.07 17.39 2.89
N PRO A 498 19.18 17.81 3.51
CA PRO A 498 19.69 19.16 3.34
C PRO A 498 20.18 19.35 1.90
N THR A 499 19.66 20.34 1.17
CA THR A 499 20.01 20.62 -0.23
C THR A 499 20.70 21.97 -0.45
N THR A 500 20.95 22.75 0.61
CA THR A 500 21.53 24.10 0.54
C THR A 500 22.60 24.31 1.60
#